data_AF-A0A1C6DW34-F1
#
_entry.id   AF-A0A1C6DW34-F1
#
_cell.length_a   1.000
_cell.length_b   1.000
_cell.length_c   1.000
_cell.angle_alpha   90.00
_cell.angle_beta   90.00
_cell.angle_gamma   90.00
#
_symmetry.space_group_name_H-M   'P 1'
#
loop_
_entity.id
_entity.type
_entity.pdbx_description
1 polymer ?
#
loop_
_entity_poly.entity_id
_entity_poly.type
_entity_poly.pdbx_seq_one_letter_code
_entity_poly.pdbx_strand_id
1 'polypeptide(L)'
;MNLLNPGDLFDNLPETYVIFITKNDVLGYNQPISHIQRRIKETEDIFQDGQHILYVNSKKQDDTELDRLMHDLHCKEADKMYSNVLSARVQQLKETTEGVNQMCQELEEIYNEGEQSGFLRGEQSGELKKARETTLALLEMGMSVKQIAKAVNLSIETVQNWIAETNS
;
A
#
# COMPACT_ATOMS: atom_id res chain seq x y z
N MET A 1 21.96 10.11 2.26
CA MET A 1 23.30 9.62 1.89
C MET A 1 23.46 9.89 0.41
N ASN A 2 24.50 10.60 -0.02
CA ASN A 2 24.74 10.82 -1.45
C ASN A 2 25.42 9.59 -2.02
N LEU A 3 25.00 9.16 -3.22
CA LEU A 3 25.57 7.99 -3.90
C LEU A 3 26.96 8.26 -4.48
N LEU A 4 27.32 9.53 -4.67
CA LEU A 4 28.63 10.02 -5.09
C LEU A 4 29.06 11.19 -4.21
N ASN A 5 30.37 11.31 -3.98
CA ASN A 5 30.97 12.47 -3.33
C ASN A 5 31.28 13.56 -4.36
N PRO A 6 31.39 14.83 -3.95
CA PRO A 6 31.81 15.90 -4.84
C PRO A 6 33.19 15.60 -5.46
N GLY A 7 33.25 15.58 -6.80
CA GLY A 7 34.46 15.28 -7.56
C GLY A 7 34.54 13.86 -8.11
N ASP A 8 33.63 12.96 -7.72
CA ASP A 8 33.53 11.64 -8.34
C ASP A 8 33.01 11.73 -9.78
N LEU A 9 33.50 10.86 -10.65
CA LEU A 9 33.00 10.72 -12.02
C LEU A 9 31.60 10.12 -12.00
N PHE A 10 30.74 10.55 -12.93
CA PHE A 10 29.42 9.94 -13.11
C PHE A 10 29.48 8.45 -13.46
N ASP A 11 30.56 8.01 -14.12
CA ASP A 11 30.80 6.59 -14.42
C ASP A 11 30.99 5.73 -13.17
N ASN A 12 31.24 6.34 -12.01
CA ASN A 12 31.36 5.64 -10.72
C ASN A 12 30.00 5.48 -10.02
N LEU A 13 28.90 5.93 -10.62
CA LEU A 13 27.58 5.78 -10.03
C LEU A 13 27.27 4.28 -9.85
N PRO A 14 26.96 3.81 -8.63
CA PRO A 14 26.70 2.39 -8.40
C PRO A 14 25.43 1.94 -9.12
N GLU A 15 25.46 0.72 -9.64
CA GLU A 15 24.26 0.09 -10.19
C GLU A 15 23.18 -0.02 -9.11
N THR A 16 21.93 0.22 -9.50
CA THR A 16 20.78 0.20 -8.59
C THR A 16 19.88 -0.98 -8.91
N TYR A 17 19.56 -1.78 -7.90
CA TYR A 17 18.64 -2.91 -8.02
C TYR A 17 17.35 -2.62 -7.25
N VAL A 18 16.22 -2.74 -7.94
CA VAL A 18 14.88 -2.70 -7.33
C VAL A 18 14.26 -4.07 -7.50
N ILE A 19 14.07 -4.77 -6.39
CA ILE A 19 13.58 -6.15 -6.37
C ILE A 19 12.16 -6.17 -5.78
N PHE A 20 11.19 -6.53 -6.62
CA PHE A 20 9.82 -6.77 -6.21
C PHE A 20 9.63 -8.26 -5.94
N ILE A 21 9.42 -8.63 -4.68
CA ILE A 21 9.01 -10.00 -4.32
C ILE A 21 7.50 -10.04 -4.29
N THR A 22 6.88 -10.79 -5.20
CA THR A 22 5.43 -10.82 -5.36
C THR A 22 4.85 -12.18 -4.97
N LYS A 23 3.75 -12.16 -4.19
CA LYS A 23 3.06 -13.38 -3.71
C LYS A 23 2.58 -14.29 -4.86
N ASN A 24 2.25 -13.71 -6.00
CA ASN A 24 1.80 -14.41 -7.20
C ASN A 24 2.63 -13.95 -8.41
N ASP A 25 2.45 -14.64 -9.53
CA ASP A 25 2.95 -14.21 -10.83
C ASP A 25 2.16 -13.00 -11.34
N VAL A 26 2.63 -11.79 -11.00
CA VAL A 26 1.96 -10.55 -11.39
C VAL A 26 2.18 -10.18 -12.86
N LEU A 27 3.22 -10.72 -13.49
CA LEU A 27 3.56 -10.44 -14.89
C LEU A 27 3.02 -11.51 -15.84
N GLY A 28 2.69 -12.70 -15.35
CA GLY A 28 2.05 -13.77 -16.12
C GLY A 28 3.00 -14.57 -17.01
N TYR A 29 4.31 -14.40 -16.86
CA TYR A 29 5.32 -15.08 -17.67
C TYR A 29 5.77 -16.42 -17.09
N ASN A 30 5.27 -16.79 -15.91
CA ASN A 30 5.62 -18.00 -15.18
C ASN A 30 7.14 -18.19 -15.01
N GLN A 31 7.88 -17.09 -14.85
CA GLN A 31 9.33 -17.10 -14.59
C GLN A 31 9.59 -16.91 -13.09
N PRO A 32 10.63 -17.54 -12.52
CA PRO A 32 11.01 -17.33 -11.13
C PRO A 32 11.53 -15.90 -10.90
N ILE A 33 12.32 -15.38 -11.86
CA ILE A 33 12.76 -13.98 -11.90
C ILE A 33 12.49 -13.43 -13.29
N SER A 34 11.83 -12.28 -13.35
CA SER A 34 11.67 -11.49 -14.58
C SER A 34 12.54 -10.24 -14.49
N HIS A 35 13.44 -10.07 -15.46
CA HIS A 35 14.32 -8.91 -15.56
C HIS A 35 13.64 -7.86 -16.45
N ILE A 36 13.38 -6.68 -15.89
CA ILE A 36 12.78 -5.57 -16.61
C ILE A 36 13.90 -4.61 -17.01
N GLN A 37 14.04 -4.40 -18.32
CA GLN A 37 15.03 -3.51 -18.90
C GLN A 37 14.34 -2.40 -19.69
N ARG A 38 14.90 -1.19 -19.60
CA ARG A 38 14.47 -0.05 -20.41
C ARG A 38 15.10 -0.16 -21.79
N ARG A 39 14.35 0.28 -22.81
CA ARG A 39 14.82 0.34 -24.20
C ARG A 39 14.63 1.74 -24.74
N ILE A 40 15.53 2.12 -25.63
CA ILE A 40 15.38 3.34 -26.44
C ILE A 40 14.26 3.07 -27.45
N LYS A 41 13.23 3.91 -27.47
CA LYS A 41 12.02 3.66 -28.27
C LYS A 41 12.31 3.66 -29.77
N GLU A 42 13.25 4.48 -30.21
CA GLU A 42 13.57 4.68 -31.62
C GLU A 42 14.47 3.57 -32.19
N THR A 43 15.35 3.00 -31.37
CA THR A 43 16.34 2.00 -31.83
C THR A 43 16.10 0.60 -31.26
N GLU A 44 15.22 0.47 -30.27
CA GLU A 44 15.00 -0.74 -29.46
C GLU A 44 16.24 -1.24 -28.69
N ASP A 45 17.34 -0.47 -28.73
CA ASP A 45 18.56 -0.78 -27.99
C ASP A 45 18.31 -0.75 -26.49
N ILE A 46 19.03 -1.60 -25.76
CA ILE A 46 19.00 -1.62 -24.30
C ILE A 46 19.58 -0.30 -23.80
N PHE A 47 18.81 0.40 -22.97
CA PHE A 47 19.27 1.60 -22.32
C PHE A 47 20.15 1.22 -21.12
N GLN A 48 21.46 1.43 -21.23
CA GLN A 48 22.44 1.05 -20.21
C GLN A 48 22.56 2.13 -19.13
N ASP A 49 21.54 2.26 -18.29
CA ASP A 49 21.48 3.24 -17.20
C ASP A 49 21.91 2.69 -15.83
N GLY A 50 22.37 1.44 -15.78
CA GLY A 50 22.76 0.76 -14.54
C GLY A 50 21.59 0.51 -13.58
N GLN A 51 20.33 0.68 -14.02
CA GLN A 51 19.15 0.37 -13.24
C GLN A 51 18.59 -1.00 -13.59
N HIS A 52 18.44 -1.84 -12.57
CA HIS A 52 17.94 -3.19 -12.71
C HIS A 52 16.64 -3.34 -11.92
N ILE A 53 15.58 -3.75 -12.59
CA ILE A 53 14.30 -4.03 -11.96
C ILE A 53 14.03 -5.54 -12.08
N LEU A 54 13.88 -6.19 -10.94
CA LEU A 54 13.64 -7.63 -10.85
C LEU A 54 12.26 -7.88 -10.25
N TYR A 55 11.46 -8.70 -10.91
CA TYR A 55 10.23 -9.25 -10.34
C TYR A 55 10.45 -10.72 -10.00
N VAL A 56 10.39 -11.03 -8.71
CA VAL A 56 10.54 -12.38 -8.17
C VAL A 56 9.15 -12.95 -7.90
N ASN A 57 8.79 -14.00 -8.64
CA ASN A 57 7.54 -14.72 -8.47
C ASN A 57 7.69 -15.77 -7.36
N SER A 58 7.23 -15.44 -6.16
CA SER A 58 7.38 -16.32 -5.00
C SER A 58 6.47 -17.56 -4.99
N LYS A 59 5.52 -17.66 -5.93
CA LYS A 59 4.64 -18.83 -6.07
C LYS A 59 5.33 -19.98 -6.82
N LYS A 60 6.34 -19.69 -7.63
CA LYS A 60 7.07 -20.70 -8.38
C LYS A 60 7.91 -21.55 -7.42
N GLN A 61 8.01 -22.84 -7.70
CA GLN A 61 8.71 -23.83 -6.87
C GLN A 61 9.50 -24.75 -7.79
N ASP A 62 10.81 -24.50 -7.89
CA ASP A 62 11.75 -25.23 -8.76
C ASP A 62 12.89 -25.89 -7.94
N ASP A 63 12.73 -26.09 -6.62
CA ASP A 63 13.73 -26.63 -5.67
C ASP A 63 15.11 -25.94 -5.73
N THR A 64 15.11 -24.63 -5.95
CA THR A 64 16.31 -23.79 -5.93
C THR A 64 16.51 -23.11 -4.56
N GLU A 65 17.70 -22.53 -4.32
CA GLU A 65 17.92 -21.69 -3.13
C GLU A 65 16.96 -20.49 -3.08
N LEU A 66 16.64 -19.92 -4.23
CA LEU A 66 15.63 -18.86 -4.33
C LEU A 66 14.27 -19.36 -3.87
N ASP A 67 13.86 -20.56 -4.28
CA ASP A 67 12.57 -21.12 -3.87
C ASP A 67 12.53 -21.46 -2.39
N ARG A 68 13.64 -21.90 -1.80
CA ARG A 68 13.75 -22.09 -0.34
C ARG A 68 13.60 -20.77 0.40
N LEU A 69 14.21 -19.69 -0.11
CA LEU A 69 14.00 -18.36 0.43
C LEU A 69 12.53 -17.92 0.29
N MET A 70 11.91 -18.13 -0.89
CA MET A 70 10.51 -17.80 -1.12
C MET A 70 9.59 -18.63 -0.21
N HIS A 71 9.87 -19.91 -0.01
CA HIS A 71 9.21 -20.77 0.96
C HIS A 71 9.28 -20.17 2.35
N ASP A 72 10.46 -19.79 2.82
CA ASP A 72 10.65 -19.27 4.18
C ASP A 72 9.92 -17.94 4.40
N LEU A 73 9.87 -17.07 3.39
CA LEU A 73 9.08 -15.83 3.45
C LEU A 73 7.56 -16.09 3.56
N HIS A 74 7.08 -17.26 3.11
CA HIS A 74 5.69 -17.69 3.26
C HIS A 74 5.45 -18.54 4.51
N CYS A 75 6.51 -19.15 5.04
CA CYS A 75 6.42 -20.10 6.12
C CYS A 75 6.08 -19.39 7.44
N LYS A 76 5.17 -19.98 8.21
CA LYS A 76 4.72 -19.40 9.48
C LYS A 76 5.43 -19.97 10.69
N GLU A 77 5.97 -21.18 10.55
CA GLU A 77 6.52 -22.00 11.61
C GLU A 77 8.04 -22.01 11.47
N ALA A 78 8.76 -21.65 12.53
CA ALA A 78 10.20 -21.46 12.49
C ALA A 78 10.97 -22.76 12.19
N ASP A 79 10.48 -23.89 12.70
CA ASP A 79 11.09 -25.22 12.54
C ASP A 79 10.96 -25.79 11.12
N LYS A 80 10.06 -25.25 10.31
CA LYS A 80 9.87 -25.63 8.91
C LYS A 80 10.68 -24.78 7.94
N MET A 81 11.36 -23.73 8.40
CA MET A 81 12.16 -22.86 7.54
C MET A 81 13.53 -23.46 7.22
N TYR A 82 14.05 -23.20 6.03
CA TYR A 82 15.41 -23.59 5.62
C TYR A 82 16.48 -22.63 6.17
N SER A 83 16.16 -21.34 6.24
CA SER A 83 17.06 -20.27 6.69
C SER A 83 17.06 -20.16 8.20
N ASN A 84 18.21 -20.41 8.81
CA ASN A 84 18.42 -20.23 10.24
C ASN A 84 18.17 -18.78 10.71
N VAL A 85 18.46 -17.79 9.85
CA VAL A 85 18.26 -16.37 10.18
C VAL A 85 16.78 -16.03 10.27
N LEU A 86 15.99 -16.48 9.28
CA LEU A 86 14.55 -16.24 9.27
C LEU A 86 13.85 -17.06 10.36
N SER A 87 14.24 -18.33 10.51
CA SER A 87 13.75 -19.23 11.56
C SER A 87 13.95 -18.61 12.95
N ALA A 88 15.18 -18.20 13.29
CA ALA A 88 15.48 -17.59 14.58
C ALA A 88 14.67 -16.31 14.83
N ARG A 89 14.49 -15.47 13.80
CA ARG A 89 13.71 -14.24 13.93
C ARG A 89 12.22 -14.52 14.13
N VAL A 90 11.65 -15.50 13.42
CA VAL A 90 10.25 -15.89 13.59
C VAL A 90 10.02 -16.52 14.96
N GLN A 91 10.90 -17.40 15.40
CA GLN A 91 10.88 -17.96 16.75
C GLN A 91 10.95 -16.85 17.80
N GLN A 92 11.90 -15.91 17.67
CA GLN A 92 12.01 -14.77 18.57
C GLN A 92 10.69 -14.01 18.67
N LEU A 93 10.08 -13.65 17.55
CA LEU A 93 8.88 -12.82 17.52
C LEU A 93 7.60 -13.55 17.94
N LYS A 94 7.50 -14.87 17.73
CA LYS A 94 6.25 -15.62 17.93
C LYS A 94 6.25 -16.57 19.13
N GLU A 95 7.41 -17.05 19.55
CA GLU A 95 7.52 -18.12 20.56
C GLU A 95 8.15 -17.62 21.86
N THR A 96 8.96 -16.55 21.82
CA THR A 96 9.51 -15.96 23.05
C THR A 96 8.51 -15.02 23.69
N THR A 97 8.48 -15.00 25.02
CA THR A 97 7.59 -14.12 25.78
C THR A 97 7.82 -12.64 25.44
N GLU A 98 9.07 -12.22 25.28
CA GLU A 98 9.42 -10.84 24.91
C GLU A 98 8.91 -10.47 23.52
N GLY A 99 9.14 -11.33 22.52
CA GLY A 99 8.69 -11.08 21.16
C GLY A 99 7.17 -11.07 21.04
N VAL A 100 6.48 -11.99 21.73
CA VAL A 100 5.01 -12.01 21.76
C VAL A 100 4.47 -10.73 22.39
N ASN A 101 5.05 -10.27 23.50
CA ASN A 101 4.64 -9.02 24.15
C ASN A 101 4.83 -7.81 23.23
N GLN A 102 5.97 -7.73 22.52
CA GLN A 102 6.21 -6.66 21.55
C GLN A 102 5.17 -6.69 20.43
N MET A 103 4.93 -7.86 19.82
CA MET A 103 3.94 -8.00 18.74
C MET A 103 2.51 -7.68 19.20
N CYS A 104 2.16 -8.02 20.46
CA CYS A 104 0.87 -7.66 21.03
C CYS A 104 0.72 -6.14 21.19
N GLN A 105 1.76 -5.44 21.64
CA GLN A 105 1.74 -3.98 21.75
C GLN A 105 1.57 -3.30 20.39
N GLU A 106 2.34 -3.73 19.39
CA GLU A 106 2.22 -3.21 18.02
C GLU A 106 0.81 -3.46 17.45
N LEU A 107 0.21 -4.62 17.71
CA LEU A 107 -1.16 -4.92 17.28
C LEU A 107 -2.21 -4.04 17.98
N GLU A 108 -2.03 -3.77 19.27
CA GLU A 108 -2.92 -2.91 20.06
C GLU A 108 -2.86 -1.45 19.55
N GLU A 109 -1.68 -0.95 19.19
CA GLU A 109 -1.52 0.35 18.55
C GLU A 109 -2.29 0.44 17.22
N ILE A 110 -2.12 -0.55 16.34
CA ILE A 110 -2.85 -0.61 15.05
C ILE A 110 -4.37 -0.65 15.29
N TYR A 111 -4.82 -1.43 16.28
CA TYR A 111 -6.24 -1.53 16.62
C TYR A 111 -6.78 -0.17 17.09
N ASN A 112 -6.08 0.50 18.00
CA ASN A 112 -6.47 1.80 18.55
C ASN A 112 -6.48 2.89 17.47
N GLU A 113 -5.49 2.92 16.59
CA GLU A 113 -5.47 3.82 15.43
C GLU A 113 -6.66 3.55 14.49
N GLY A 114 -6.95 2.26 14.25
CA GLY A 114 -8.09 1.83 13.45
C GLY A 114 -9.42 2.27 14.05
N GLU A 115 -9.60 2.11 15.37
CA GLU A 115 -10.80 2.52 16.10
C GLU A 115 -10.99 4.04 16.04
N GLN A 116 -9.94 4.82 16.32
CA GLN A 116 -9.99 6.28 16.24
C GLN A 116 -10.30 6.78 14.83
N SER A 117 -9.66 6.20 13.81
CA SER A 117 -9.93 6.52 12.41
C SER A 117 -11.37 6.18 12.03
N GLY A 118 -11.85 5.02 12.49
CA GLY A 118 -13.22 4.57 12.30
C GLY A 118 -14.25 5.50 12.93
N PHE A 119 -14.00 5.93 14.17
CA PHE A 119 -14.86 6.88 14.89
C PHE A 119 -14.95 8.23 14.16
N LEU A 120 -13.79 8.83 13.83
CA LEU A 120 -13.75 10.13 13.13
C LEU A 120 -14.43 10.07 11.77
N ARG A 121 -14.18 9.01 10.99
CA ARG A 121 -14.83 8.80 9.70
C ARG A 121 -16.34 8.59 9.86
N GLY A 122 -16.75 7.87 10.90
CA GLY A 122 -18.16 7.64 11.24
C GLY A 122 -18.88 8.93 11.60
N GLU A 123 -18.29 9.77 12.45
CA GLU A 123 -18.81 11.08 12.83
C GLU A 123 -18.99 11.98 11.60
N GLN A 124 -17.93 12.16 10.80
CA GLN A 124 -17.97 12.96 9.57
C GLN A 124 -19.01 12.45 8.57
N SER A 125 -19.09 11.12 8.39
CA SER A 125 -20.09 10.52 7.50
C SER A 125 -21.51 10.72 8.02
N GLY A 126 -21.72 10.62 9.34
CA GLY A 126 -23.00 10.87 9.99
C GLY A 126 -23.45 12.33 9.86
N GLU A 127 -22.54 13.28 10.10
CA GLU A 127 -22.80 14.72 9.92
C GLU A 127 -23.16 15.06 8.48
N LEU A 128 -22.39 14.56 7.51
CA LEU A 128 -22.67 14.77 6.09
C LEU A 128 -24.01 14.15 5.67
N LYS A 129 -24.31 12.93 6.13
CA LYS A 129 -25.58 12.26 5.86
C LYS A 129 -26.75 13.06 6.42
N LYS A 130 -26.66 13.51 7.67
CA LYS A 130 -27.69 14.34 8.31
C LYS A 130 -27.84 15.69 7.61
N ALA A 131 -26.74 16.33 7.22
CA ALA A 131 -26.77 17.59 6.47
C ALA A 131 -27.45 17.40 5.10
N ARG A 132 -27.22 16.27 4.43
CA ARG A 132 -27.87 15.92 3.16
C ARG A 132 -29.38 15.68 3.34
N GLU A 133 -29.77 14.89 4.34
CA GLU A 133 -31.19 14.65 4.67
C GLU A 133 -31.91 15.96 5.03
N THR A 134 -31.26 16.82 5.82
CA THR A 134 -31.80 18.15 6.18
C THR A 134 -31.94 19.03 4.93
N THR A 135 -30.95 19.00 4.02
CA THR A 135 -30.99 19.75 2.75
C THR A 135 -32.23 19.38 1.92
N LEU A 136 -32.52 18.08 1.79
CA LEU A 136 -33.67 17.58 1.04
C LEU A 136 -34.99 17.97 1.71
N ALA A 137 -35.11 17.80 3.03
CA ALA A 137 -36.31 18.19 3.77
C ALA A 137 -36.61 19.70 3.65
N LEU A 138 -35.59 20.56 3.76
CA LEU A 138 -35.77 22.01 3.62
C LEU A 138 -36.12 22.41 2.18
N LEU A 139 -35.62 21.68 1.18
CA LEU A 139 -36.00 21.87 -0.22
C LEU A 139 -37.48 21.53 -0.45
N GLU A 140 -37.97 20.42 0.11
CA GLU A 140 -39.39 20.04 0.05
C GLU A 140 -40.30 21.08 0.71
N MET A 141 -39.82 21.77 1.74
CA MET A 141 -40.50 22.89 2.38
C MET A 141 -40.46 24.20 1.56
N GLY A 142 -39.87 24.20 0.37
CA GLY A 142 -39.83 25.34 -0.55
C GLY A 142 -38.77 26.39 -0.24
N MET A 143 -37.76 26.07 0.58
CA MET A 143 -36.68 27.00 0.88
C MET A 143 -35.73 27.18 -0.32
N SER A 144 -35.18 28.39 -0.47
CA SER A 144 -34.19 28.64 -1.54
C SER A 144 -32.84 27.99 -1.23
N VAL A 145 -32.11 27.57 -2.27
CA VAL A 145 -30.76 26.98 -2.17
C VAL A 145 -29.81 27.82 -1.30
N LYS A 146 -29.88 29.15 -1.41
CA LYS A 146 -29.06 30.07 -0.61
C LYS A 146 -29.41 30.04 0.88
N GLN A 147 -30.68 29.87 1.23
CA GLN A 147 -31.11 29.72 2.63
C GLN A 147 -30.72 28.34 3.19
N ILE A 148 -30.84 27.29 2.37
CA ILE A 148 -30.48 25.93 2.76
C ILE A 148 -28.97 25.81 3.02
N ALA A 149 -28.13 26.31 2.11
CA ALA A 149 -26.67 26.35 2.27
C ALA A 149 -26.25 27.05 3.57
N LYS A 150 -26.93 28.16 3.92
CA LYS A 150 -26.73 28.84 5.22
C LYS A 150 -27.18 28.00 6.41
N ALA A 151 -28.29 27.25 6.30
CA ALA A 151 -28.84 26.45 7.38
C ALA A 151 -27.99 25.20 7.70
N VAL A 152 -27.44 24.54 6.68
CA VAL A 152 -26.56 23.37 6.85
C VAL A 152 -25.07 23.73 6.93
N ASN A 153 -24.74 25.03 6.86
CA ASN A 153 -23.37 25.56 6.89
C ASN A 153 -22.43 24.94 5.83
N LEU A 154 -22.94 24.75 4.62
CA LEU A 154 -22.19 24.21 3.47
C LEU A 154 -22.17 25.21 2.31
N SER A 155 -21.29 24.97 1.35
CA SER A 155 -21.24 25.78 0.13
C SER A 155 -22.51 25.59 -0.70
N ILE A 156 -22.88 26.64 -1.45
CA ILE A 156 -24.02 26.59 -2.38
C ILE A 156 -23.79 25.49 -3.44
N GLU A 157 -22.56 25.33 -3.92
CA GLU A 157 -22.18 24.32 -4.90
C GLU A 157 -22.40 22.89 -4.36
N THR A 158 -21.98 22.61 -3.13
CA THR A 158 -22.20 21.31 -2.47
C THR A 158 -23.68 20.97 -2.38
N VAL A 159 -24.50 21.94 -1.98
CA VAL A 159 -25.96 21.78 -1.88
C VAL A 159 -26.58 21.54 -3.27
N GLN A 160 -26.17 22.29 -4.29
CA GLN A 160 -26.65 22.12 -5.67
C GLN A 160 -26.33 20.73 -6.22
N ASN A 161 -25.10 20.23 -5.98
CA ASN A 161 -24.70 18.89 -6.41
C ASN A 161 -25.56 17.81 -5.76
N TRP A 162 -25.80 17.90 -4.45
CA TRP A 162 -26.65 16.93 -3.76
C TRP A 162 -28.09 16.91 -4.29
N ILE A 163 -28.64 18.09 -4.61
CA ILE A 163 -29.99 18.21 -5.19
C ILE A 163 -30.03 17.60 -6.60
N ALA A 164 -29.01 17.85 -7.42
CA ALA A 164 -28.91 17.30 -8.77
C ALA A 164 -28.80 15.77 -8.80
N GLU A 165 -28.03 15.20 -7.87
CA GLU A 165 -27.90 13.74 -7.70
C GLU A 165 -29.21 13.04 -7.34
N THR A 166 -30.10 13.69 -6.56
CA THR A 166 -31.41 13.14 -6.20
C THR A 166 -32.47 13.27 -7.29
N ASN A 167 -32.26 14.15 -8.28
CA ASN A 167 -33.19 14.38 -9.39
C ASN A 167 -32.78 13.65 -10.69
N SER A 168 -31.68 12.88 -10.65
CA SER A 168 -31.18 12.03 -11.74
C SER A 168 -31.62 10.58 -11.54
#